data_AF-A0A2G3A1A1-F1
#
_entry.id   AF-A0A2G3A1A1-F1
#
_cell.length_a   1.000
_cell.length_b   1.000
_cell.length_c   1.000
_cell.angle_alpha   90.00
_cell.angle_beta   90.00
_cell.angle_gamma   90.00
#
_symmetry.space_group_name_H-M   'P 1'
#
loop_
_entity.id
_entity.type
_entity.pdbx_description
1 polymer ?
#
loop_
_entity_poly.entity_id
_entity_poly.type
_entity_poly.pdbx_seq_one_letter_code
_entity_poly.pdbx_strand_id
1 'polypeptide(L)'
;MCCPERGGLNDYSLPEPEVKILIDRDPVKTFFEEWVRSGHFSRTIAKGSDTITWIWNLHINAHDFDSHTSDLEEISRKVFSAHFGQLSIFFLWLSGMYFHSTYFSNYEAWLSDPTHIGPSAQVVWPIVGQEILNGDVAGVFKEYK
;
A
#
# COMPACT_ATOMS: atom_id res chain seq x y z
N MET A 1 -12.92 24.22 -71.37
CA MET A 1 -12.02 23.91 -70.24
C MET A 1 -12.71 24.31 -68.94
N CYS A 2 -13.06 23.36 -68.08
CA CYS A 2 -13.43 23.61 -66.69
C CYS A 2 -12.42 22.88 -65.82
N CYS A 3 -11.73 23.59 -64.92
CA CYS A 3 -10.92 22.98 -63.87
C CYS A 3 -11.86 22.37 -62.81
N PRO A 4 -11.58 21.17 -62.27
CA PRO A 4 -12.33 20.65 -61.14
C PRO A 4 -11.92 21.37 -59.85
N GLU A 5 -12.90 21.68 -59.00
CA GLU A 5 -12.70 22.36 -57.73
C GLU A 5 -11.87 21.52 -56.76
N ARG A 6 -11.00 22.22 -56.02
CA ARG A 6 -10.10 21.67 -55.03
C ARG A 6 -10.93 21.19 -53.82
N GLY A 7 -11.22 19.88 -53.78
CA GLY A 7 -11.84 19.22 -52.64
C GLY A 7 -11.07 19.54 -51.35
N GLY A 8 -11.81 20.00 -50.34
CA GLY A 8 -11.27 20.38 -49.05
C GLY A 8 -10.52 19.23 -48.39
N LEU A 9 -9.22 19.43 -48.18
CA LEU A 9 -8.47 18.74 -47.14
C LEU A 9 -9.10 19.23 -45.82
N ASN A 10 -9.85 18.40 -45.10
CA ASN A 10 -10.16 18.50 -43.65
C ASN A 10 -11.33 17.56 -43.33
N ASP A 11 -11.07 16.26 -43.17
CA ASP A 11 -11.66 15.42 -42.11
C ASP A 11 -11.04 14.01 -42.15
N TYR A 12 -9.82 13.87 -41.62
CA TYR A 12 -9.29 12.57 -41.22
C TYR A 12 -9.03 12.61 -39.72
N SER A 13 -10.07 12.87 -38.93
CA SER A 13 -10.04 12.51 -37.52
C SER A 13 -10.21 10.99 -37.43
N LEU A 14 -9.11 10.28 -37.09
CA LEU A 14 -9.19 8.84 -36.80
C LEU A 14 -10.18 8.66 -35.63
N PRO A 15 -11.13 7.71 -35.71
CA PRO A 15 -12.05 7.47 -34.61
C PRO A 15 -11.26 7.14 -33.35
N GLU A 16 -11.56 7.83 -32.23
CA GLU A 16 -10.93 7.52 -30.96
C GLU A 16 -11.20 6.05 -30.61
N PRO A 17 -10.20 5.30 -30.14
CA PRO A 17 -10.39 3.91 -29.78
C PRO A 17 -11.41 3.81 -28.63
N GLU A 18 -12.53 3.13 -28.88
CA GLU A 18 -13.57 2.87 -27.89
C GLU A 18 -13.01 1.90 -26.82
N VAL A 19 -12.68 2.42 -25.64
CA VAL A 19 -12.19 1.61 -24.50
C VAL A 19 -13.37 0.92 -23.83
N LYS A 20 -13.35 -0.42 -23.76
CA LYS A 20 -14.38 -1.24 -23.11
C LYS A 20 -13.85 -1.82 -21.81
N ILE A 21 -14.67 -1.77 -20.76
CA ILE A 21 -14.37 -2.40 -19.46
C ILE A 21 -14.87 -3.84 -19.51
N LEU A 22 -13.95 -4.79 -19.36
CA LEU A 22 -14.22 -6.22 -19.29
C LEU A 22 -13.77 -6.73 -17.91
N ILE A 23 -14.65 -7.45 -17.21
CA ILE A 23 -14.41 -7.95 -15.85
C ILE A 23 -14.98 -9.36 -15.76
N ASP A 24 -14.18 -10.30 -15.24
CA ASP A 24 -14.66 -11.62 -14.85
C ASP A 24 -15.27 -11.60 -13.44
N ARG A 25 -16.37 -12.32 -13.25
CA ARG A 25 -17.10 -12.34 -11.97
C ARG A 25 -16.69 -13.55 -11.15
N ASP A 26 -16.30 -13.29 -9.90
CA ASP A 26 -15.89 -14.30 -8.92
C ASP A 26 -14.84 -15.29 -9.46
N PRO A 27 -13.73 -14.82 -10.06
CA PRO A 27 -12.76 -15.72 -10.68
C PRO A 27 -12.01 -16.60 -9.67
N VAL A 28 -11.97 -16.21 -8.39
CA VAL A 28 -11.36 -16.96 -7.29
C VAL A 28 -12.31 -16.93 -6.10
N LYS A 29 -12.62 -18.12 -5.56
CA LYS A 29 -13.47 -18.25 -4.37
C LYS A 29 -12.74 -17.77 -3.12
N THR A 30 -13.41 -16.98 -2.30
CA THR A 30 -12.89 -16.57 -0.99
C THR A 30 -13.00 -17.73 0.01
N PHE A 31 -11.86 -18.29 0.44
CA PHE A 31 -11.82 -19.41 1.38
C PHE A 31 -10.47 -19.48 2.14
N PHE A 32 -10.47 -20.05 3.35
CA PHE A 32 -9.26 -20.15 4.19
C PHE A 32 -8.38 -21.37 3.92
N GLU A 33 -8.80 -22.29 3.04
CA GLU A 33 -8.07 -23.54 2.78
C GLU A 33 -6.66 -23.31 2.22
N GLU A 34 -6.48 -22.28 1.40
CA GLU A 34 -5.15 -21.92 0.88
C GLU A 34 -4.21 -21.38 1.96
N TRP A 35 -4.75 -20.74 3.00
CA TRP A 35 -3.95 -20.14 4.08
C TRP A 35 -3.27 -21.20 4.95
N VAL A 36 -3.89 -22.38 5.07
CA VAL A 36 -3.31 -23.53 5.79
C VAL A 36 -2.18 -24.19 4.97
N ARG A 37 -2.15 -23.97 3.65
CA ARG A 37 -1.17 -24.55 2.73
C ARG A 37 -0.09 -23.53 2.40
N SER A 38 0.86 -23.35 3.31
CA SER A 38 2.00 -22.45 3.11
C SER A 38 2.73 -22.76 1.80
N GLY A 39 2.90 -21.75 0.96
CA GLY A 39 3.55 -21.89 -0.35
C GLY A 39 2.66 -22.44 -1.46
N HIS A 40 1.33 -22.44 -1.30
CA HIS A 40 0.36 -22.89 -2.32
C HIS A 40 0.58 -22.23 -3.70
N PHE A 41 1.15 -21.03 -3.73
CA PHE A 41 1.47 -20.27 -4.93
C PHE A 41 2.61 -20.85 -5.77
N SER A 42 3.40 -21.79 -5.24
CA SER A 42 4.48 -22.45 -5.96
C SER A 42 4.40 -23.97 -5.82
N ARG A 43 4.39 -24.69 -6.95
CA ARG A 43 4.37 -26.17 -6.94
C ARG A 43 5.60 -26.78 -6.27
N THR A 44 6.72 -26.06 -6.23
CA THR A 44 7.96 -26.51 -5.58
C THR A 44 7.88 -26.34 -4.06
N ILE A 45 7.35 -25.21 -3.59
CA ILE A 45 7.24 -24.88 -2.16
C ILE A 45 6.05 -25.61 -1.52
N ALA A 46 4.95 -25.79 -2.24
CA ALA A 46 3.73 -26.45 -1.74
C ALA A 46 3.93 -27.93 -1.34
N LYS A 47 5.06 -28.56 -1.71
CA LYS A 47 5.39 -29.95 -1.32
C LYS A 47 5.81 -30.10 0.15
N GLY A 48 6.15 -29.00 0.83
CA GLY A 48 6.55 -29.01 2.24
C GLY A 48 8.04 -28.74 2.45
N SER A 49 8.44 -28.61 3.72
CA SER A 49 9.78 -28.19 4.12
C SER A 49 10.71 -29.38 4.39
N ASP A 50 11.59 -29.69 3.44
CA ASP A 50 12.66 -30.69 3.67
C ASP A 50 13.88 -30.07 4.38
N THR A 51 14.07 -28.75 4.26
CA THR A 51 15.17 -27.98 4.86
C THR A 51 14.71 -26.60 5.30
N ILE A 52 15.48 -25.93 6.18
CA ILE A 52 15.19 -24.55 6.60
C ILE A 52 15.22 -23.53 5.44
N THR A 53 15.92 -23.85 4.35
CA THR A 53 15.95 -23.05 3.12
C THR A 53 14.55 -22.86 2.53
N TRP A 54 13.66 -23.84 2.75
CA TRP A 54 12.25 -23.73 2.35
C TRP A 54 11.58 -22.48 2.94
N ILE A 55 11.87 -22.12 4.20
CA ILE A 55 11.28 -20.95 4.87
C ILE A 55 11.72 -19.66 4.17
N TRP A 56 12.99 -19.55 3.81
CA TRP A 56 13.52 -18.40 3.09
C TRP A 56 12.93 -18.30 1.68
N ASN A 57 12.85 -19.44 0.98
CA ASN A 57 12.23 -19.54 -0.34
C ASN A 57 10.74 -19.18 -0.30
N LEU A 58 10.04 -19.48 0.79
CA LEU A 58 8.65 -19.06 0.99
C LEU A 58 8.51 -17.53 1.00
N HIS A 59 9.38 -16.83 1.74
CA HIS A 59 9.30 -15.37 1.88
C HIS A 59 9.76 -14.64 0.62
N ILE A 60 10.89 -15.05 0.03
CA ILE A 60 11.46 -14.34 -1.12
C ILE A 60 10.57 -14.45 -2.38
N ASN A 61 9.87 -15.57 -2.53
CA ASN A 61 9.01 -15.82 -3.68
C ASN A 61 7.55 -15.37 -3.45
N ALA A 62 7.19 -14.82 -2.28
CA ALA A 62 5.80 -14.49 -1.97
C ALA A 62 5.20 -13.41 -2.91
N HIS A 63 6.02 -12.46 -3.36
CA HIS A 63 5.62 -11.38 -4.25
C HIS A 63 6.18 -11.52 -5.69
N ASP A 64 6.85 -12.63 -5.99
CA ASP A 64 7.35 -12.92 -7.33
C ASP A 64 6.25 -13.57 -8.18
N PHE A 65 5.25 -12.78 -8.58
CA PHE A 65 4.05 -13.30 -9.26
C PHE A 65 4.34 -13.99 -10.59
N ASP A 66 5.43 -13.61 -11.27
CA ASP A 66 5.84 -14.21 -12.54
C ASP A 66 6.32 -15.66 -12.36
N SER A 67 6.88 -16.02 -11.19
CA SER A 67 7.23 -17.40 -10.89
C SER A 67 6.05 -18.27 -10.41
N HIS A 68 4.88 -17.67 -10.14
CA HIS A 68 3.70 -18.39 -9.69
C HIS A 68 2.90 -18.97 -10.87
N THR A 69 2.79 -18.20 -11.96
CA THR A 69 1.96 -18.50 -13.13
C THR A 69 2.53 -17.82 -14.37
N SER A 70 2.32 -18.39 -15.56
CA SER A 70 2.68 -17.74 -16.83
C SER A 70 1.51 -16.93 -17.42
N ASP A 71 0.37 -16.85 -16.73
CA ASP A 71 -0.80 -16.10 -17.17
C ASP A 71 -0.68 -14.62 -16.78
N LEU A 72 -0.50 -13.77 -17.80
CA LEU A 72 -0.38 -12.32 -17.63
C LEU A 72 -1.65 -11.68 -17.05
N GLU A 73 -2.84 -12.24 -17.33
CA GLU A 73 -4.09 -11.73 -16.77
C GLU A 73 -4.10 -11.94 -15.25
N GLU A 74 -3.76 -13.15 -14.79
CA GLU A 74 -3.67 -13.48 -13.37
C GLU A 74 -2.60 -12.64 -12.65
N ILE A 75 -1.41 -12.47 -13.27
CA ILE A 75 -0.34 -11.60 -12.73
C ILE A 75 -0.86 -10.17 -12.59
N SER A 76 -1.48 -9.62 -13.64
CA SER A 76 -2.01 -8.25 -13.62
C SER A 76 -3.08 -8.07 -12.53
N ARG A 77 -3.95 -9.07 -12.32
CA ARG A 77 -4.97 -9.07 -11.26
C ARG A 77 -4.35 -9.07 -9.87
N LYS A 78 -3.29 -9.86 -9.65
CA LYS A 78 -2.55 -9.89 -8.38
C LYS A 78 -1.84 -8.56 -8.11
N VAL A 79 -1.16 -8.01 -9.12
CA VAL A 79 -0.49 -6.71 -9.03
C VAL A 79 -1.49 -5.61 -8.73
N PHE A 80 -2.58 -5.51 -9.48
CA PHE A 80 -3.64 -4.53 -9.24
C PHE A 80 -4.21 -4.62 -7.82
N SER A 81 -4.51 -5.84 -7.35
CA SER A 81 -5.01 -6.06 -5.98
C SER A 81 -3.98 -5.69 -4.90
N ALA A 82 -2.70 -6.03 -5.11
CA ALA A 82 -1.62 -5.69 -4.18
C ALA A 82 -1.43 -4.17 -4.02
N HIS A 83 -1.65 -3.38 -5.08
CA HIS A 83 -1.62 -1.92 -4.99
C HIS A 83 -2.69 -1.38 -4.04
N PHE A 84 -3.91 -1.93 -4.04
CA PHE A 84 -4.93 -1.57 -3.05
C PHE A 84 -4.54 -1.98 -1.64
N GLY A 85 -3.89 -3.14 -1.47
CA GLY A 85 -3.28 -3.53 -0.21
C GLY A 85 -2.30 -2.47 0.29
N GLN A 86 -1.36 -2.05 -0.56
CA GLN A 86 -0.38 -1.02 -0.23
C GLN A 86 -1.04 0.35 0.08
N LEU A 87 -2.02 0.78 -0.72
CA LEU A 87 -2.78 2.01 -0.49
C LEU A 87 -3.52 1.97 0.86
N SER A 88 -4.11 0.83 1.23
CA SER A 88 -4.80 0.71 2.51
C SER A 88 -3.83 0.85 3.70
N ILE A 89 -2.62 0.29 3.60
CA ILE A 89 -1.56 0.48 4.61
C ILE A 89 -1.14 1.94 4.67
N PHE A 90 -0.99 2.63 3.53
CA PHE A 90 -0.69 4.07 3.52
C PHE A 90 -1.78 4.89 4.23
N PHE A 91 -3.05 4.63 3.94
CA PHE A 91 -4.15 5.34 4.61
C PHE A 91 -4.23 5.02 6.10
N LEU A 92 -3.99 3.76 6.49
CA LEU A 92 -3.91 3.38 7.90
C LEU A 92 -2.76 4.11 8.61
N TRP A 93 -1.59 4.17 7.98
CA TRP A 93 -0.43 4.86 8.52
C TRP A 93 -0.68 6.37 8.65
N LEU A 94 -1.22 7.02 7.61
CA LEU A 94 -1.60 8.43 7.66
C LEU A 94 -2.66 8.69 8.74
N SER A 95 -3.67 7.84 8.83
CA SER A 95 -4.69 7.92 9.88
C SER A 95 -4.07 7.83 11.27
N GLY A 96 -3.13 6.91 11.48
CA GLY A 96 -2.35 6.81 12.72
C GLY A 96 -1.58 8.09 13.01
N MET A 97 -0.97 8.71 12.00
CA MET A 97 -0.25 9.98 12.19
C MET A 97 -1.17 11.13 12.63
N TYR A 98 -2.35 11.26 12.02
CA TYR A 98 -3.33 12.27 12.44
C TYR A 98 -3.90 11.98 13.84
N PHE A 99 -4.14 10.70 14.15
CA PHE A 99 -4.60 10.30 15.47
C PHE A 99 -3.58 10.63 16.56
N HIS A 100 -2.31 10.29 16.35
CA HIS A 100 -1.24 10.66 17.27
C HIS A 100 -1.08 12.16 17.44
N SER A 101 -1.21 12.93 16.35
CA SER A 101 -1.20 14.40 16.40
C SER A 101 -2.35 14.98 17.23
N THR A 102 -3.53 14.38 17.19
CA THR A 102 -4.71 14.93 17.89
C THR A 102 -4.76 14.58 19.37
N TYR A 103 -4.27 13.40 19.77
CA TYR A 103 -4.40 12.93 21.15
C TYR A 103 -3.10 13.00 21.96
N PHE A 104 -1.94 12.79 21.36
CA PHE A 104 -0.68 12.60 22.08
C PHE A 104 0.39 13.64 21.72
N SER A 105 0.00 14.78 21.17
CA SER A 105 0.93 15.79 20.67
C SER A 105 0.79 17.13 21.35
N ASN A 106 1.88 17.90 21.31
CA ASN A 106 1.90 19.30 21.74
C ASN A 106 1.58 20.28 20.59
N TYR A 107 0.82 19.85 19.57
CA TYR A 107 0.62 20.60 18.32
C TYR A 107 0.13 22.05 18.53
N GLU A 108 -0.82 22.28 19.44
CA GLU A 108 -1.30 23.64 19.74
C GLU A 108 -0.22 24.53 20.37
N ALA A 109 0.56 23.97 21.30
CA ALA A 109 1.67 24.68 21.93
C ALA A 109 2.77 25.00 20.90
N TRP A 110 3.15 24.01 20.09
CA TRP A 110 4.10 24.19 19.00
C TRP A 110 3.63 25.26 18.00
N LEU A 111 2.35 25.29 17.66
CA LEU A 111 1.80 26.28 16.73
C LEU A 111 1.88 27.71 17.31
N SER A 112 1.83 27.87 18.63
CA SER A 112 1.91 29.16 19.30
C SER A 112 3.33 29.76 19.35
N ASP A 113 4.36 28.91 19.44
CA ASP A 113 5.77 29.32 19.39
C ASP A 113 6.65 28.24 18.73
N PRO A 114 6.64 28.15 17.39
CA PRO A 114 7.36 27.11 16.65
C PRO A 114 8.88 27.29 16.67
N THR A 115 9.37 28.44 17.14
CA THR A 115 10.82 28.73 17.21
C THR A 115 11.47 28.22 18.48
N HIS A 116 10.71 28.10 19.57
CA HIS A 116 11.26 27.68 20.87
C HIS A 116 10.65 26.35 21.38
N ILE A 117 9.47 25.96 20.92
CA ILE A 117 8.83 24.70 21.30
C ILE A 117 9.19 23.63 20.26
N GLY A 118 9.68 22.48 20.72
CA GLY A 118 9.95 21.34 19.85
C GLY A 118 8.67 20.55 19.55
N PRO A 119 8.44 20.08 18.31
CA PRO A 119 7.28 19.24 18.01
C PRO A 119 7.43 17.85 18.64
N SER A 120 6.37 17.35 19.28
CA SER A 120 6.29 16.00 19.84
C SER A 120 4.89 15.42 19.63
N ALA A 121 4.80 14.14 19.24
CA ALA A 121 3.54 13.42 18.98
C ALA A 121 3.55 11.94 19.44
N GLN A 122 4.56 11.56 20.22
CA GLN A 122 4.70 10.22 20.78
C GLN A 122 5.07 10.32 22.25
N VAL A 123 4.30 9.61 23.08
CA VAL A 123 4.51 9.53 24.53
C VAL A 123 4.81 8.09 24.89
N VAL A 124 5.92 7.88 25.60
CA VAL A 124 6.38 6.57 26.05
C VAL A 124 5.81 6.26 27.43
N TRP A 125 5.26 5.06 27.62
CA TRP A 125 4.71 4.64 28.91
C TRP A 125 5.79 4.35 29.96
N PRO A 126 5.59 4.72 31.24
CA PRO A 126 6.58 4.53 32.31
C PRO A 126 6.51 3.12 32.91
N ILE A 127 7.12 2.13 32.24
CA ILE A 127 7.11 0.74 32.72
C ILE A 127 8.44 0.35 33.40
N VAL A 128 9.57 0.65 32.76
CA VAL A 128 10.91 0.19 33.17
C VAL A 128 11.97 1.30 33.20
N GLY A 129 11.56 2.57 33.33
CA GLY A 129 12.47 3.72 33.25
C GLY A 129 12.61 4.33 31.85
N GLN A 130 11.85 3.82 30.87
CA GLN A 130 11.85 4.31 29.49
C GLN A 130 11.18 5.69 29.33
N GLU A 131 10.51 6.20 30.37
CA GLU A 131 9.97 7.57 30.41
C GLU A 131 11.06 8.65 30.33
N ILE A 132 12.34 8.29 30.51
CA ILE A 132 13.47 9.16 30.17
C ILE A 132 13.47 9.61 28.70
N LEU A 133 12.79 8.85 27.82
CA LEU A 133 12.60 9.20 26.41
C LEU A 133 11.54 10.31 26.23
N ASN A 134 10.70 10.59 27.23
CA ASN A 134 9.76 11.72 27.22
C ASN A 134 10.49 13.02 27.61
N GLY A 135 11.41 13.44 26.75
CA GLY A 135 12.22 14.65 26.96
C GLY A 135 11.37 15.92 27.09
N ASP A 136 11.93 16.94 27.75
CA ASP A 136 11.30 18.24 27.86
C ASP A 136 11.37 18.98 26.51
N VAL A 137 10.21 19.28 25.92
CA VAL A 137 10.07 19.96 24.62
C VAL A 137 9.65 21.43 24.75
N ALA A 138 9.83 22.03 25.93
CA ALA A 138 9.62 23.46 26.22
C ALA A 138 8.18 24.00 26.05
N GLY A 139 7.22 23.13 25.76
CA GLY A 139 5.77 23.38 25.83
C GLY A 139 5.14 22.28 26.67
N VAL A 140 4.39 22.64 27.71
CA VAL A 140 3.87 21.67 28.68
C VAL A 140 2.93 20.66 28.00
N PHE A 141 3.44 19.46 27.74
CA PHE A 141 2.65 18.28 27.41
C PHE A 141 3.11 17.14 28.31
N LYS A 142 2.44 17.00 29.45
CA LYS A 142 2.52 15.84 30.32
C LYS A 142 1.10 15.34 30.50
N GLU A 143 0.64 14.45 29.64
CA GLU A 143 -0.54 13.64 29.97
C GLU A 143 -0.17 12.72 31.14
N TYR A 144 -0.44 13.20 32.35
CA TYR A 144 -0.73 12.33 33.48
C TYR A 144 -2.14 12.66 33.93
N LYS A 145 -3.09 11.85 33.48
CA LYS A 145 -4.35 11.63 34.19
C LYS A 145 -4.46 10.15 34.52
#